data_AF-A0A7W1YW91-F1
#
_entry.id   AF-A0A7W1YW91-F1
#
_cell.length_a   1.000
_cell.length_b   1.000
_cell.length_c   1.000
_cell.angle_alpha   90.00
_cell.angle_beta   90.00
_cell.angle_gamma   90.00
#
_symmetry.space_group_name_H-M   'P 1'
#
loop_
_entity.id
_entity.type
_entity.pdbx_description
1 polymer ?
#
loop_
_entity_poly.entity_id
_entity_poly.type
_entity_poly.pdbx_seq_one_letter_code
_entity_poly.pdbx_strand_id
1 'polypeptide(L)'
;MMHVVRVVFLLLCLTSCGWRPSVAYREYYAHLHKPICTRLLDSDYFLEIYVSARHLDYTTGKTLLQTIARHSGRGAGEFGHAWIRLEGLIDGQRMYIEGGHSGETGLLQAKYFDGVMDYIESGETDSNPIRYLWATQEDGFFQEGSGGHQATFSIRIKLNSEQFQDILAFVKNYSFERYRLTDHQCCSFVAEAAALAGVELQHLQTVHIPSRIYFGGCWLPLWRDCKYREFVFGSPDVLEKSLMQHVRQSFFTKENSELYKK
;
A
#
# COMPACT_ATOMS: atom_id res chain seq x y z
N MET A 1 -10.79 20.67 19.43
CA MET A 1 -11.32 21.65 18.46
C MET A 1 -10.24 22.35 17.62
N MET A 2 -9.04 22.67 18.17
CA MET A 2 -7.93 23.26 17.39
C MET A 2 -7.27 22.29 16.37
N HIS A 3 -7.21 20.98 16.64
CA HIS A 3 -6.59 19.99 15.74
C HIS A 3 -7.32 19.85 14.39
N VAL A 4 -8.65 19.77 14.40
CA VAL A 4 -9.46 19.62 13.17
C VAL A 4 -9.36 20.84 12.25
N VAL A 5 -9.30 22.05 12.83
CA VAL A 5 -9.18 23.30 12.06
C VAL A 5 -7.82 23.41 11.38
N ARG A 6 -6.73 22.94 12.03
CA ARG A 6 -5.37 22.96 11.46
C ARG A 6 -5.18 21.93 10.35
N VAL A 7 -5.70 20.71 10.49
CA VAL A 7 -5.64 19.67 9.43
C VAL A 7 -6.48 20.06 8.21
N VAL A 8 -7.66 20.65 8.40
CA VAL A 8 -8.48 21.17 7.28
C VAL A 8 -7.77 22.33 6.57
N PHE A 9 -7.10 23.22 7.30
CA PHE A 9 -6.28 24.29 6.70
C PHE A 9 -5.03 23.73 5.98
N LEU A 10 -4.45 22.63 6.49
CA LEU A 10 -3.34 21.87 5.89
C LEU A 10 -3.68 21.37 4.49
N LEU A 11 -4.85 20.74 4.36
CA LEU A 11 -5.39 20.24 3.10
C LEU A 11 -5.71 21.38 2.12
N LEU A 12 -6.21 22.51 2.60
CA LEU A 12 -6.51 23.70 1.78
C LEU A 12 -5.24 24.37 1.20
N CYS A 13 -4.12 24.38 1.94
CA CYS A 13 -2.86 24.93 1.43
C CYS A 13 -2.16 24.02 0.39
N LEU A 14 -2.29 22.70 0.55
CA LEU A 14 -1.71 21.70 -0.37
C LEU A 14 -2.53 21.52 -1.66
N THR A 15 -3.78 21.99 -1.69
CA THR A 15 -4.69 21.90 -2.83
C THR A 15 -4.74 23.17 -3.69
N SER A 16 -4.00 24.23 -3.34
CA SER A 16 -3.90 25.44 -4.20
C SER A 16 -3.52 25.06 -5.64
N CYS A 17 -4.18 25.71 -6.62
CA CYS A 17 -4.32 25.32 -8.04
C CYS A 17 -3.03 25.22 -8.88
N GLY A 18 -1.85 25.08 -8.29
CA GLY A 18 -0.56 25.06 -8.96
C GLY A 18 0.07 23.69 -9.21
N TRP A 19 -0.47 22.58 -8.69
CA TRP A 19 0.13 21.26 -8.95
C TRP A 19 -0.08 20.87 -10.41
N ARG A 20 1.02 20.57 -11.08
CA ARG A 20 1.05 19.91 -12.38
C ARG A 20 1.82 18.62 -12.19
N PRO A 21 1.30 17.46 -12.65
CA PRO A 21 2.04 16.21 -12.56
C PRO A 21 3.40 16.37 -13.23
N SER A 22 4.45 15.86 -12.59
CA SER A 22 5.79 15.84 -13.16
C SER A 22 5.83 14.96 -14.43
N VAL A 23 6.88 15.10 -15.24
CA VAL A 23 7.11 14.16 -16.36
C VAL A 23 7.25 12.73 -15.82
N ALA A 24 8.04 12.55 -14.76
CA ALA A 24 8.23 11.27 -14.09
C ALA A 24 6.92 10.65 -13.61
N TYR A 25 6.01 11.45 -13.04
CA TYR A 25 4.67 11.00 -12.64
C TYR A 25 3.87 10.47 -13.84
N ARG A 26 3.81 11.24 -14.93
CA ARG A 26 3.07 10.83 -16.13
C ARG A 26 3.65 9.57 -16.76
N GLU A 27 4.97 9.46 -16.82
CA GLU A 27 5.66 8.27 -17.33
C GLU A 27 5.37 7.05 -16.45
N TYR A 28 5.37 7.21 -15.12
CA TYR A 28 5.09 6.14 -14.18
C TYR A 28 3.69 5.55 -14.40
N TYR A 29 2.67 6.39 -14.58
CA TYR A 29 1.26 5.99 -14.72
C TYR A 29 0.76 5.87 -16.17
N ALA A 30 1.64 5.99 -17.18
CA ALA A 30 1.26 5.89 -18.60
C ALA A 30 0.58 4.53 -18.96
N HIS A 31 0.73 3.53 -18.10
CA HIS A 31 0.17 2.19 -18.28
C HIS A 31 -1.33 2.09 -18.00
N LEU A 32 -1.94 3.05 -17.29
CA LEU A 32 -3.36 3.02 -16.88
C LEU A 32 -4.35 3.10 -18.07
N HIS A 33 -3.88 3.48 -19.26
CA HIS A 33 -4.73 3.61 -20.45
C HIS A 33 -4.89 2.31 -21.26
N LYS A 34 -4.34 1.18 -20.79
CA LYS A 34 -4.38 -0.08 -21.53
C LYS A 34 -5.36 -1.05 -20.85
N PRO A 35 -6.40 -1.54 -21.56
CA PRO A 35 -7.27 -2.56 -21.00
C PRO A 35 -6.46 -3.83 -20.74
N ILE A 36 -6.69 -4.47 -19.60
CA ILE A 36 -6.02 -5.71 -19.22
C ILE A 36 -7.05 -6.84 -19.32
N CYS A 37 -6.65 -7.90 -20.04
CA CYS A 37 -7.50 -9.03 -20.36
C CYS A 37 -7.65 -9.95 -19.15
N THR A 38 -8.89 -10.22 -18.75
CA THR A 38 -9.27 -11.28 -17.82
C THR A 38 -9.35 -12.61 -18.57
N ARG A 39 -8.45 -13.54 -18.28
CA ARG A 39 -8.68 -14.96 -18.58
C ARG A 39 -9.26 -15.62 -17.33
N LEU A 40 -10.38 -16.31 -17.49
CA LEU A 40 -10.92 -17.19 -16.46
C LEU A 40 -9.95 -18.38 -16.32
N LEU A 41 -9.36 -18.52 -15.14
CA LEU A 41 -8.59 -19.70 -14.77
C LEU A 41 -9.54 -20.69 -14.10
N ASP A 42 -9.66 -21.88 -14.69
CA ASP A 42 -10.40 -22.99 -14.08
C ASP A 42 -9.46 -23.74 -13.11
N SER A 43 -9.75 -23.63 -11.82
CA SER A 43 -8.99 -24.26 -10.74
C SER A 43 -9.82 -24.33 -9.47
N ASP A 44 -9.71 -25.45 -8.75
CA ASP A 44 -10.30 -25.62 -7.42
C ASP A 44 -9.60 -24.77 -6.37
N TYR A 45 -8.33 -24.43 -6.59
CA TYR A 45 -7.50 -23.61 -5.68
C TYR A 45 -6.98 -22.38 -6.42
N PHE A 46 -7.21 -21.20 -5.84
CA PHE A 46 -6.68 -19.96 -6.37
C PHE A 46 -6.46 -18.90 -5.28
N LEU A 47 -5.50 -18.02 -5.56
CA LEU A 47 -5.27 -16.77 -4.85
C LEU A 47 -5.65 -15.63 -5.79
N GLU A 48 -6.64 -14.83 -5.42
CA GLU A 48 -6.89 -13.55 -6.06
C GLU A 48 -6.25 -12.44 -5.23
N ILE A 49 -5.51 -11.56 -5.89
CA ILE A 49 -4.88 -10.40 -5.26
C ILE A 49 -5.56 -9.17 -5.81
N TYR A 50 -5.99 -8.30 -4.90
CA TYR A 50 -6.61 -7.02 -5.21
C TYR A 50 -5.72 -5.89 -4.71
N VAL A 51 -5.64 -4.84 -5.51
CA VAL A 51 -4.99 -3.59 -5.12
C VAL A 51 -5.89 -2.43 -5.48
N SER A 52 -5.97 -1.47 -4.56
CA SER A 52 -6.61 -0.17 -4.74
C SER A 52 -5.52 0.88 -4.64
N ALA A 53 -4.92 1.23 -5.76
CA ALA A 53 -3.88 2.24 -5.86
C ALA A 53 -4.49 3.66 -5.90
N ARG A 54 -3.79 4.65 -5.33
CA ARG A 54 -4.24 6.05 -5.31
C ARG A 54 -3.58 6.92 -6.37
N HIS A 55 -2.57 6.38 -7.05
CA HIS A 55 -1.77 7.04 -8.07
C HIS A 55 -1.09 8.28 -7.52
N LEU A 56 -0.43 8.13 -6.36
CA LEU A 56 0.27 9.21 -5.64
C LEU A 56 1.58 9.62 -6.33
N ASP A 57 2.05 10.84 -6.06
CA ASP A 57 3.28 11.40 -6.63
C ASP A 57 4.47 11.30 -5.68
N TYR A 58 5.21 10.19 -5.81
CA TYR A 58 6.38 9.87 -5.01
C TYR A 58 7.66 10.64 -5.40
N THR A 59 7.61 11.59 -6.35
CA THR A 59 8.81 12.30 -6.84
C THR A 59 9.59 12.99 -5.72
N THR A 60 8.87 13.58 -4.75
CA THR A 60 9.44 14.22 -3.55
C THR A 60 8.50 14.04 -2.36
N GLY A 61 9.01 14.12 -1.12
CA GLY A 61 8.13 14.13 0.07
C GLY A 61 7.06 15.23 0.02
N LYS A 62 7.37 16.40 -0.55
CA LYS A 62 6.39 17.50 -0.71
C LYS A 62 5.26 17.13 -1.68
N THR A 63 5.59 16.62 -2.87
CA THR A 63 4.58 16.25 -3.87
C THR A 63 3.73 15.08 -3.38
N LEU A 64 4.33 14.14 -2.64
CA LEU A 64 3.60 13.04 -2.03
C LEU A 64 2.54 13.56 -1.06
N LEU A 65 2.93 14.39 -0.10
CA LEU A 65 2.00 15.02 0.86
C LEU A 65 0.91 15.83 0.14
N GLN A 66 1.27 16.55 -0.93
CA GLN A 66 0.30 17.28 -1.75
C GLN A 66 -0.71 16.36 -2.44
N THR A 67 -0.27 15.22 -2.97
CA THR A 67 -1.16 14.24 -3.60
C THR A 67 -2.05 13.54 -2.57
N ILE A 68 -1.51 13.09 -1.43
CA ILE A 68 -2.29 12.50 -0.33
C ILE A 68 -3.41 13.46 0.08
N ALA A 69 -3.07 14.72 0.34
CA ALA A 69 -4.02 15.75 0.74
C ALA A 69 -5.17 15.98 -0.26
N ARG A 70 -4.95 15.68 -1.56
CA ARG A 70 -6.00 15.77 -2.59
C ARG A 70 -6.93 14.56 -2.61
N HIS A 71 -6.46 13.43 -2.11
CA HIS A 71 -7.24 12.20 -1.97
C HIS A 71 -7.95 12.13 -0.61
N SER A 72 -7.51 12.90 0.39
CA SER A 72 -8.21 13.13 1.65
C SER A 72 -9.66 13.58 1.41
N GLY A 73 -10.63 12.83 1.94
CA GLY A 73 -12.06 13.14 1.82
C GLY A 73 -12.83 12.44 0.69
N ARG A 74 -12.19 11.56 -0.11
CA ARG A 74 -12.85 10.80 -1.20
C ARG A 74 -13.37 9.40 -0.81
N GLY A 75 -13.58 9.11 0.48
CA GLY A 75 -13.97 7.79 0.98
C GLY A 75 -12.77 6.90 1.37
N ALA A 76 -12.97 5.58 1.47
CA ALA A 76 -12.08 4.61 2.12
C ALA A 76 -10.58 4.78 1.78
N GLY A 77 -9.77 5.17 2.78
CA GLY A 77 -8.30 5.19 2.79
C GLY A 77 -7.58 6.18 1.84
N GLU A 78 -6.73 7.03 2.43
CA GLU A 78 -5.94 8.06 1.73
C GLU A 78 -4.74 7.51 0.96
N PHE A 79 -4.26 6.32 1.35
CA PHE A 79 -3.05 5.68 0.81
C PHE A 79 -3.32 4.48 -0.10
N GLY A 80 -4.59 4.13 -0.29
CA GLY A 80 -4.98 2.90 -0.98
C GLY A 80 -5.01 1.69 -0.06
N HIS A 81 -5.20 0.50 -0.62
CA HIS A 81 -5.23 -0.75 0.12
C HIS A 81 -4.88 -1.94 -0.77
N ALA A 82 -4.51 -3.06 -0.18
CA ALA A 82 -4.30 -4.32 -0.88
C ALA A 82 -4.82 -5.48 -0.02
N TRP A 83 -5.48 -6.44 -0.66
CA TRP A 83 -6.07 -7.57 0.05
C TRP A 83 -6.09 -8.81 -0.85
N ILE A 84 -6.38 -9.95 -0.26
CA ILE A 84 -6.46 -11.22 -0.98
C ILE A 84 -7.86 -11.81 -0.91
N ARG A 85 -8.16 -12.72 -1.84
CA ARG A 85 -9.15 -13.77 -1.70
C ARG A 85 -8.46 -15.10 -1.95
N LEU A 86 -8.36 -15.91 -0.91
CA LEU A 86 -7.89 -17.28 -1.00
C LEU A 86 -9.11 -18.20 -1.10
N GLU A 87 -9.19 -19.03 -2.13
CA GLU A 87 -10.31 -19.97 -2.33
C GLU A 87 -9.78 -21.37 -2.66
N GLY A 88 -10.41 -22.39 -2.09
CA GLY A 88 -9.96 -23.77 -2.17
C GLY A 88 -10.99 -24.78 -1.68
N LEU A 89 -10.60 -26.06 -1.67
CA LEU A 89 -11.37 -27.15 -1.09
C LEU A 89 -10.71 -27.66 0.21
N ILE A 90 -11.50 -27.75 1.29
CA ILE A 90 -11.17 -28.50 2.50
C ILE A 90 -12.25 -29.55 2.71
N ASP A 91 -11.85 -30.82 2.88
CA ASP A 91 -12.76 -31.96 3.03
C ASP A 91 -13.85 -32.04 1.94
N GLY A 92 -13.50 -31.65 0.71
CA GLY A 92 -14.40 -31.61 -0.44
C GLY A 92 -15.39 -30.43 -0.45
N GLN A 93 -15.36 -29.55 0.54
CA GLN A 93 -16.18 -28.35 0.60
C GLN A 93 -15.40 -27.11 0.18
N ARG A 94 -16.03 -26.26 -0.63
CA ARG A 94 -15.44 -24.98 -1.05
C ARG A 94 -15.42 -24.02 0.13
N MET A 95 -14.25 -23.46 0.38
CA MET A 95 -14.06 -22.40 1.36
C MET A 95 -13.35 -21.22 0.70
N TYR A 96 -13.58 -20.03 1.24
CA TYR A 96 -12.78 -18.87 0.90
C TYR A 96 -12.55 -17.99 2.11
N ILE A 97 -11.45 -17.23 2.07
CA ILE A 97 -11.16 -16.14 3.00
C ILE A 97 -10.84 -14.93 2.13
N GLU A 98 -11.49 -13.80 2.41
CA GLU A 98 -11.25 -12.54 1.71
C GLU A 98 -10.98 -11.44 2.72
N GLY A 99 -9.85 -10.75 2.57
CA GLY A 99 -9.46 -9.67 3.46
C GLY A 99 -7.99 -9.32 3.39
N GLY A 100 -7.62 -8.28 4.13
CA GLY A 100 -6.28 -7.71 4.14
C GLY A 100 -5.90 -7.18 5.51
N HIS A 101 -4.63 -6.78 5.64
CA HIS A 101 -4.14 -6.20 6.87
C HIS A 101 -4.44 -4.70 6.95
N SER A 102 -5.22 -4.29 7.94
CA SER A 102 -5.51 -2.90 8.27
C SER A 102 -5.01 -2.53 9.66
N GLY A 103 -4.89 -1.24 9.95
CA GLY A 103 -4.45 -0.72 11.24
C GLY A 103 -4.51 0.79 11.26
N GLU A 104 -3.77 1.44 12.16
CA GLU A 104 -3.72 2.91 12.27
C GLU A 104 -5.13 3.50 12.54
N THR A 105 -5.88 2.84 13.41
CA THR A 105 -7.24 3.25 13.79
C THR A 105 -7.24 4.53 14.60
N GLY A 106 -6.17 4.77 15.36
CA GLY A 106 -6.07 5.89 16.29
C GLY A 106 -6.66 5.61 17.67
N LEU A 107 -7.04 4.35 17.95
CA LEU A 107 -7.72 3.96 19.19
C LEU A 107 -6.76 3.73 20.36
N LEU A 108 -5.61 3.10 20.11
CA LEU A 108 -4.62 2.78 21.14
C LEU A 108 -3.42 3.74 21.15
N GLN A 109 -3.10 4.28 19.98
CA GLN A 109 -1.97 5.17 19.73
C GLN A 109 -2.38 6.22 18.70
N ALA A 110 -1.67 7.36 18.66
CA ALA A 110 -1.90 8.35 17.62
C ALA A 110 -1.60 7.74 16.24
N LYS A 111 -2.39 8.11 15.23
CA LYS A 111 -2.11 7.78 13.82
C LYS A 111 -0.73 8.30 13.42
N TYR A 112 -0.15 7.78 12.35
CA TYR A 112 1.24 8.12 11.99
C TYR A 112 1.42 9.61 11.78
N PHE A 113 0.51 10.26 11.05
CA PHE A 113 0.61 11.70 10.84
C PHE A 113 0.40 12.48 12.14
N ASP A 114 -0.59 12.10 12.94
CA ASP A 114 -0.89 12.76 14.22
C ASP A 114 0.30 12.63 15.18
N GLY A 115 0.91 11.45 15.30
CA GLY A 115 2.08 11.25 16.16
C GLY A 115 3.33 12.00 15.71
N VAL A 116 3.54 12.19 14.40
CA VAL A 116 4.59 13.09 13.90
C VAL A 116 4.31 14.54 14.33
N MET A 117 3.05 14.98 14.24
CA MET A 117 2.66 16.32 14.66
C MET A 117 2.78 16.51 16.17
N ASP A 118 2.40 15.52 16.97
CA ASP A 118 2.55 15.54 18.43
C ASP A 118 4.02 15.68 18.83
N TYR A 119 4.95 15.02 18.11
CA TYR A 119 6.39 15.21 18.31
C TYR A 119 6.89 16.60 17.89
N ILE A 120 6.31 17.21 16.85
CA ILE A 120 6.62 18.60 16.49
C ILE A 120 6.12 19.58 17.56
N GLU A 121 4.90 19.37 18.06
CA GLU A 121 4.22 20.30 18.98
C GLU A 121 4.70 20.19 20.43
N SER A 122 5.03 18.97 20.90
CA SER A 122 5.56 18.75 22.25
C SER A 122 6.89 19.48 22.49
N GLY A 123 7.62 19.81 21.42
CA GLY A 123 8.93 20.45 21.52
C GLY A 123 9.94 19.60 22.28
N GLU A 124 9.68 18.29 22.44
CA GLU A 124 10.63 17.35 23.00
C GLU A 124 11.96 17.52 22.27
N THR A 125 13.05 17.48 23.01
CA THR A 125 14.41 17.74 22.53
C THR A 125 14.88 16.73 21.47
N ASP A 126 14.06 15.73 21.15
CA ASP A 126 14.29 14.82 20.05
C ASP A 126 14.15 15.55 18.71
N SER A 127 15.27 15.60 18.01
CA SER A 127 15.42 16.31 16.77
C SER A 127 14.74 15.67 15.56
N ASN A 128 13.96 14.60 15.75
CA ASN A 128 13.46 13.75 14.66
C ASN A 128 11.98 13.37 14.77
N PRO A 129 11.02 14.31 14.70
CA PRO A 129 9.60 13.99 14.74
C PRO A 129 9.14 12.89 13.77
N ILE A 130 9.74 12.81 12.57
CA ILE A 130 9.34 11.78 11.59
C ILE A 130 9.70 10.36 12.01
N ARG A 131 10.49 10.15 13.07
CA ARG A 131 10.78 8.80 13.59
C ARG A 131 9.52 8.01 13.92
N TYR A 132 8.41 8.69 14.19
CA TYR A 132 7.13 8.06 14.46
C TYR A 132 6.61 7.22 13.27
N LEU A 133 7.03 7.52 12.03
CA LEU A 133 6.70 6.70 10.85
C LEU A 133 7.25 5.27 10.92
N TRP A 134 8.23 5.01 11.81
CA TRP A 134 8.80 3.69 12.07
C TRP A 134 8.21 3.00 13.31
N ALA A 135 7.25 3.64 14.00
CA ALA A 135 6.61 3.06 15.17
C ALA A 135 5.78 1.83 14.78
N THR A 136 5.65 0.88 15.71
CA THR A 136 4.61 -0.16 15.63
C THR A 136 3.33 0.40 16.22
N GLN A 137 2.22 0.24 15.50
CA GLN A 137 0.88 0.47 16.02
C GLN A 137 0.33 -0.90 16.47
N GLU A 138 -0.18 -0.99 17.70
CA GLU A 138 -0.71 -2.24 18.27
C GLU A 138 -2.24 -2.37 18.08
N ASP A 139 -2.78 -1.65 17.09
CA ASP A 139 -4.20 -1.60 16.72
C ASP A 139 -4.49 -2.18 15.33
N GLY A 140 -3.59 -3.03 14.84
CA GLY A 140 -3.79 -3.72 13.57
C GLY A 140 -4.83 -4.84 13.68
N PHE A 141 -5.41 -5.24 12.55
CA PHE A 141 -6.39 -6.31 12.47
C PHE A 141 -6.55 -6.84 11.04
N PHE A 142 -7.10 -8.05 10.93
CA PHE A 142 -7.56 -8.58 9.65
C PHE A 142 -8.89 -7.92 9.28
N GLN A 143 -8.87 -7.09 8.25
CA GLN A 143 -10.08 -6.48 7.70
C GLN A 143 -10.73 -7.45 6.71
N GLU A 144 -11.89 -7.97 7.06
CA GLU A 144 -12.68 -8.81 6.14
C GLU A 144 -13.15 -8.00 4.92
N GLY A 145 -13.09 -8.64 3.76
CA GLY A 145 -13.44 -8.04 2.47
C GLY A 145 -12.51 -6.89 2.05
N SER A 146 -13.03 -5.96 1.27
CA SER A 146 -12.22 -4.85 0.74
C SER A 146 -12.07 -3.66 1.69
N GLY A 147 -12.69 -3.68 2.87
CA GLY A 147 -12.73 -2.51 3.77
C GLY A 147 -13.37 -1.26 3.14
N GLY A 148 -14.24 -1.43 2.14
CA GLY A 148 -14.86 -0.33 1.39
C GLY A 148 -14.01 0.22 0.24
N HIS A 149 -12.87 -0.41 -0.06
CA HIS A 149 -12.05 -0.07 -1.22
C HIS A 149 -12.59 -0.69 -2.51
N GLN A 150 -12.37 -0.01 -3.63
CA GLN A 150 -12.57 -0.55 -4.97
C GLN A 150 -11.20 -0.86 -5.59
N ALA A 151 -11.03 -2.08 -6.09
CA ALA A 151 -9.79 -2.49 -6.72
C ALA A 151 -9.57 -1.70 -8.03
N THR A 152 -8.38 -1.13 -8.17
CA THR A 152 -7.89 -0.53 -9.43
C THR A 152 -7.29 -1.62 -10.33
N PHE A 153 -6.75 -2.68 -9.73
CA PHE A 153 -6.26 -3.84 -10.43
C PHE A 153 -6.46 -5.12 -9.60
N SER A 154 -6.64 -6.26 -10.27
CA SER A 154 -6.61 -7.57 -9.63
C SER A 154 -6.03 -8.62 -10.56
N ILE A 155 -5.47 -9.67 -9.97
CA ILE A 155 -5.02 -10.86 -10.69
C ILE A 155 -5.51 -12.11 -9.95
N ARG A 156 -5.75 -13.18 -10.70
CA ARG A 156 -6.00 -14.50 -10.14
C ARG A 156 -4.83 -15.42 -10.46
N ILE A 157 -4.29 -16.07 -9.44
CA ILE A 157 -3.16 -17.00 -9.51
C ILE A 157 -3.71 -18.40 -9.21
N LYS A 158 -3.43 -19.35 -10.09
CA LYS A 158 -3.75 -20.76 -9.87
C LYS A 158 -2.80 -21.33 -8.81
N LEU A 159 -3.36 -22.03 -7.83
CA LEU A 159 -2.59 -22.72 -6.80
C LEU A 159 -2.69 -24.23 -6.96
N ASN A 160 -1.73 -24.94 -6.39
CA ASN A 160 -1.91 -26.33 -6.00
C ASN A 160 -2.42 -26.41 -4.53
N SER A 161 -2.75 -27.61 -4.06
CA SER A 161 -3.27 -27.82 -2.70
C SER A 161 -2.26 -27.43 -1.61
N GLU A 162 -0.97 -27.72 -1.81
CA GLU A 162 0.10 -27.38 -0.85
C GLU A 162 0.23 -25.87 -0.67
N GLN A 163 0.34 -25.12 -1.77
CA GLN A 163 0.38 -23.66 -1.74
C GLN A 163 -0.86 -23.05 -1.08
N PHE A 164 -2.05 -23.62 -1.33
CA PHE A 164 -3.27 -23.19 -0.66
C PHE A 164 -3.20 -23.38 0.86
N GLN A 165 -2.73 -24.53 1.32
CA GLN A 165 -2.57 -24.80 2.75
C GLN A 165 -1.52 -23.90 3.39
N ASP A 166 -0.41 -23.65 2.70
CA ASP A 166 0.64 -22.74 3.16
C ASP A 166 0.13 -21.31 3.32
N ILE A 167 -0.60 -20.79 2.31
CA ILE A 167 -1.18 -19.45 2.39
C ILE A 167 -2.28 -19.39 3.47
N LEU A 168 -3.09 -20.45 3.61
CA LEU A 168 -4.10 -20.53 4.67
C LEU A 168 -3.46 -20.52 6.07
N ALA A 169 -2.37 -21.27 6.25
CA ALA A 169 -1.61 -21.30 7.49
C ALA A 169 -0.94 -19.95 7.76
N PHE A 170 -0.38 -19.31 6.74
CA PHE A 170 0.15 -17.96 6.82
C PHE A 170 -0.90 -16.97 7.31
N VAL A 171 -2.07 -16.90 6.66
CA VAL A 171 -3.15 -15.98 7.05
C VAL A 171 -3.60 -16.22 8.49
N LYS A 172 -3.74 -17.48 8.92
CA LYS A 172 -4.18 -17.81 10.30
C LYS A 172 -3.17 -17.44 11.38
N ASN A 173 -1.88 -17.48 11.05
CA ASN A 173 -0.79 -17.23 12.01
C ASN A 173 -0.17 -15.83 11.86
N TYR A 174 -0.65 -15.03 10.92
CA TYR A 174 -0.14 -13.68 10.69
C TYR A 174 -0.51 -12.77 11.88
N SER A 175 0.48 -12.09 12.45
CA SER A 175 0.32 -11.14 13.55
C SER A 175 -0.37 -9.85 13.10
N PHE A 176 -1.67 -9.89 12.88
CA PHE A 176 -2.43 -8.70 12.45
C PHE A 176 -2.48 -7.61 13.51
N GLU A 177 -2.33 -7.93 14.79
CA GLU A 177 -2.38 -6.97 15.90
C GLU A 177 -1.31 -5.87 15.81
N ARG A 178 -0.19 -6.17 15.16
CA ARG A 178 0.92 -5.24 14.95
C ARG A 178 0.79 -4.64 13.57
N TYR A 179 0.88 -3.33 13.41
CA TYR A 179 0.86 -2.65 12.12
C TYR A 179 2.07 -1.71 11.97
N ARG A 180 2.82 -1.84 10.88
CA ARG A 180 4.00 -1.01 10.55
C ARG A 180 4.00 -0.64 9.07
N LEU A 181 4.12 0.66 8.78
CA LEU A 181 4.21 1.16 7.39
C LEU A 181 5.37 0.53 6.60
N THR A 182 6.48 0.22 7.28
CA THR A 182 7.74 -0.20 6.66
C THR A 182 7.70 -1.61 6.09
N ASP A 183 7.06 -2.55 6.79
CA ASP A 183 7.24 -3.98 6.53
C ASP A 183 6.07 -4.86 7.00
N HIS A 184 5.03 -4.30 7.63
CA HIS A 184 3.99 -5.11 8.25
C HIS A 184 2.62 -4.44 8.13
N GLN A 185 2.13 -4.39 6.89
CA GLN A 185 0.88 -3.73 6.48
C GLN A 185 0.29 -4.44 5.24
N CYS A 186 -0.83 -3.93 4.70
CA CYS A 186 -1.57 -4.55 3.59
C CYS A 186 -0.72 -5.06 2.41
N CYS A 187 0.23 -4.26 1.90
CA CYS A 187 1.04 -4.63 0.75
C CYS A 187 2.10 -5.70 1.08
N SER A 188 2.68 -5.70 2.28
CA SER A 188 3.65 -6.74 2.66
C SER A 188 2.94 -8.06 2.90
N PHE A 189 1.79 -8.03 3.59
CA PHE A 189 0.90 -9.19 3.73
C PHE A 189 0.54 -9.82 2.37
N VAL A 190 0.09 -9.01 1.41
CA VAL A 190 -0.23 -9.48 0.05
C VAL A 190 0.99 -10.01 -0.69
N ALA A 191 2.14 -9.32 -0.58
CA ALA A 191 3.37 -9.74 -1.24
C ALA A 191 3.90 -11.09 -0.69
N GLU A 192 3.80 -11.31 0.62
CA GLU A 192 4.16 -12.58 1.26
C GLU A 192 3.21 -13.72 0.84
N ALA A 193 1.89 -13.46 0.81
CA ALA A 193 0.93 -14.43 0.28
C ALA A 193 1.19 -14.78 -1.19
N ALA A 194 1.58 -13.79 -2.00
CA ALA A 194 1.96 -13.99 -3.40
C ALA A 194 3.25 -14.82 -3.53
N ALA A 195 4.24 -14.58 -2.67
CA ALA A 195 5.50 -15.33 -2.67
C ALA A 195 5.27 -16.82 -2.38
N LEU A 196 4.36 -17.15 -1.44
CA LEU A 196 3.92 -18.53 -1.20
C LEU A 196 3.23 -19.17 -2.42
N ALA A 197 2.59 -18.36 -3.27
CA ALA A 197 2.07 -18.78 -4.57
C ALA A 197 3.14 -18.87 -5.68
N GLY A 198 4.41 -18.58 -5.37
CA GLY A 198 5.52 -18.56 -6.33
C GLY A 198 5.60 -17.27 -7.16
N VAL A 199 4.99 -16.17 -6.70
CA VAL A 199 4.96 -14.87 -7.38
C VAL A 199 5.63 -13.80 -6.52
N GLU A 200 6.82 -13.37 -6.92
CA GLU A 200 7.55 -12.28 -6.28
C GLU A 200 7.00 -10.92 -6.71
N LEU A 201 6.54 -10.11 -5.76
CA LEU A 201 5.96 -8.79 -6.02
C LEU A 201 6.75 -7.68 -5.33
N GLN A 202 7.22 -6.73 -6.15
CA GLN A 202 7.75 -5.47 -5.66
C GLN A 202 6.60 -4.64 -5.09
N HIS A 203 6.76 -4.16 -3.87
CA HIS A 203 5.75 -3.35 -3.20
C HIS A 203 6.35 -2.18 -2.41
N LEU A 204 7.67 -2.11 -2.26
CA LEU A 204 8.32 -1.06 -1.49
C LEU A 204 8.56 0.18 -2.35
N GLN A 205 8.25 1.34 -1.80
CA GLN A 205 8.56 2.65 -2.35
C GLN A 205 9.51 3.39 -1.42
N THR A 206 10.54 4.02 -1.97
CA THR A 206 11.44 4.91 -1.23
C THR A 206 11.09 6.36 -1.51
N VAL A 207 11.00 7.18 -0.47
CA VAL A 207 10.76 8.63 -0.60
C VAL A 207 11.81 9.39 0.18
N HIS A 208 12.38 10.40 -0.45
CA HIS A 208 13.25 11.35 0.22
C HIS A 208 12.44 12.38 1.01
N ILE A 209 12.70 12.45 2.31
CA ILE A 209 12.05 13.38 3.23
C ILE A 209 13.02 14.54 3.49
N PRO A 210 12.63 15.81 3.26
CA PRO A 210 13.49 16.94 3.61
C PRO A 210 13.64 17.06 5.13
N SER A 211 14.77 17.59 5.61
CA SER A 211 15.00 17.79 7.06
C SER A 211 14.04 18.80 7.69
N ARG A 212 13.46 19.69 6.89
CA ARG A 212 12.45 20.66 7.30
C ARG A 212 11.40 20.84 6.20
N ILE A 213 10.18 21.16 6.58
CA ILE A 213 9.11 21.53 5.66
C ILE A 213 8.54 22.90 6.05
N TYR A 214 8.25 23.73 5.06
CA TYR A 214 7.53 24.98 5.28
C TYR A 214 6.04 24.71 5.27
N PHE A 215 5.39 24.91 6.40
CA PHE A 215 3.99 24.62 6.59
C PHE A 215 3.33 25.63 7.55
N GLY A 216 2.11 26.08 7.24
CA GLY A 216 1.37 26.99 8.13
C GLY A 216 2.08 28.33 8.43
N GLY A 217 2.96 28.79 7.54
CA GLY A 217 3.75 30.01 7.75
C GLY A 217 5.02 29.84 8.60
N CYS A 218 5.35 28.61 9.02
CA CYS A 218 6.54 28.31 9.80
C CYS A 218 7.35 27.16 9.21
N TRP A 219 8.63 27.08 9.58
CA TRP A 219 9.51 25.98 9.20
C TRP A 219 9.49 24.90 10.27
N LEU A 220 8.79 23.80 9.99
CA LEU A 220 8.72 22.65 10.86
C LEU A 220 9.96 21.75 10.69
N PRO A 221 10.69 21.42 11.77
CA PRO A 221 11.75 20.42 11.70
C PRO A 221 11.14 19.02 11.58
N LEU A 222 11.66 18.23 10.64
CA LEU A 222 11.25 16.83 10.44
C LEU A 222 12.29 15.86 11.00
N TRP A 223 13.58 16.12 10.72
CA TRP A 223 14.70 15.33 11.23
C TRP A 223 16.01 16.11 11.24
N ARG A 224 16.95 15.67 12.09
CA ARG A 224 18.37 16.06 12.06
C ARG A 224 19.29 14.87 11.80
N ASP A 225 18.91 13.67 12.22
CA ASP A 225 19.64 12.45 11.93
C ASP A 225 19.37 12.01 10.48
N CYS A 226 20.44 11.88 9.68
CA CYS A 226 20.33 11.55 8.28
C CYS A 226 19.78 10.15 8.00
N LYS A 227 19.71 9.26 9.00
CA LYS A 227 19.06 7.95 8.82
C LYS A 227 17.56 8.06 8.49
N TYR A 228 16.93 9.20 8.83
CA TYR A 228 15.53 9.47 8.51
C TYR A 228 15.33 10.25 7.19
N ARG A 229 16.40 10.50 6.43
CA ARG A 229 16.32 11.22 5.14
C ARG A 229 15.51 10.47 4.08
N GLU A 230 15.42 9.16 4.23
CA GLU A 230 14.74 8.25 3.32
C GLU A 230 13.75 7.42 4.13
N PHE A 231 12.55 7.26 3.59
CA PHE A 231 11.52 6.41 4.16
C PHE A 231 11.11 5.37 3.12
N VAL A 232 11.19 4.10 3.52
CA VAL A 232 10.84 2.95 2.71
C VAL A 232 9.59 2.31 3.30
N PHE A 233 8.55 2.16 2.49
CA PHE A 233 7.26 1.65 2.95
C PHE A 233 6.53 0.92 1.84
N GLY A 234 5.53 0.11 2.21
CA GLY A 234 4.68 -0.57 1.24
C GLY A 234 3.74 0.39 0.53
N SER A 235 3.70 0.32 -0.80
CA SER A 235 2.90 1.18 -1.66
C SER A 235 1.99 0.35 -2.56
N PRO A 236 0.65 0.56 -2.49
CA PRO A 236 -0.29 -0.03 -3.45
C PRO A 236 0.04 0.31 -4.91
N ASP A 237 0.59 1.49 -5.19
CA ASP A 237 0.98 1.90 -6.54
C ASP A 237 2.16 1.10 -7.10
N VAL A 238 3.14 0.77 -6.26
CA VAL A 238 4.27 -0.09 -6.64
C VAL A 238 3.78 -1.52 -6.82
N LEU A 239 2.94 -2.00 -5.91
CA LEU A 239 2.34 -3.34 -5.96
C LEU A 239 1.50 -3.53 -7.24
N GLU A 240 0.63 -2.57 -7.57
CA GLU A 240 -0.16 -2.57 -8.81
C GLU A 240 0.74 -2.71 -10.05
N LYS A 241 1.78 -1.88 -10.14
CA LYS A 241 2.73 -1.92 -11.24
C LYS A 241 3.43 -3.27 -11.33
N SER A 242 3.84 -3.85 -10.19
CA SER A 242 4.48 -5.16 -10.14
C SER A 242 3.54 -6.28 -10.61
N LEU A 243 2.28 -6.26 -10.17
CA LEU A 243 1.25 -7.20 -10.62
C LEU A 243 1.03 -7.11 -12.13
N MET A 244 0.93 -5.89 -12.68
CA MET A 244 0.79 -5.68 -14.12
C MET A 244 2.00 -6.18 -14.92
N GLN A 245 3.21 -6.00 -14.39
CA GLN A 245 4.44 -6.52 -15.01
C GLN A 245 4.44 -8.05 -15.01
N HIS A 246 4.08 -8.68 -13.89
CA HIS A 246 3.98 -10.14 -13.79
C HIS A 246 2.99 -10.71 -14.81
N VAL A 247 1.82 -10.09 -14.97
CA VAL A 247 0.82 -10.49 -15.96
C VAL A 247 1.38 -10.38 -17.37
N ARG A 248 2.04 -9.26 -17.72
CA ARG A 248 2.65 -9.08 -19.05
C ARG A 248 3.70 -10.15 -19.34
N GLN A 249 4.60 -10.41 -18.40
CA GLN A 249 5.65 -11.42 -18.55
C GLN A 249 5.06 -12.82 -18.74
N SER A 250 4.01 -13.16 -17.99
CA SER A 250 3.31 -14.45 -18.08
C SER A 250 2.60 -14.66 -19.43
N PHE A 251 2.12 -13.58 -20.06
CA PHE A 251 1.59 -13.64 -21.43
C PHE A 251 2.70 -13.90 -22.45
N PHE A 252 3.83 -13.20 -22.35
CA PHE A 252 4.95 -13.36 -23.28
C PHE A 252 5.65 -14.72 -23.19
N THR A 253 5.72 -15.33 -22.01
CA THR A 253 6.28 -16.69 -21.86
C THR A 253 5.35 -17.75 -22.44
N LYS A 254 4.02 -17.59 -22.33
CA LYS A 254 3.07 -18.52 -22.94
C LYS A 254 3.06 -18.43 -24.48
N GLU A 255 3.07 -17.23 -25.06
CA GLU A 255 3.12 -17.06 -26.53
C GLU A 255 4.42 -17.61 -27.15
N ASN A 256 5.56 -17.53 -26.45
CA ASN A 256 6.82 -18.13 -26.94
C ASN A 256 6.91 -19.65 -26.69
N SER A 257 6.12 -20.20 -25.76
CA SER A 257 6.10 -21.65 -25.48
C SER A 257 5.26 -22.46 -26.48
N GLU A 258 4.34 -21.83 -27.21
CA GLU A 258 3.56 -22.48 -28.29
C GLU A 258 4.21 -22.35 -29.67
N LEU A 259 5.25 -21.51 -29.84
CA LEU A 259 5.98 -21.32 -31.09
C LEU A 259 7.14 -22.31 -31.33
N TYR A 260 7.44 -23.19 -30.37
CA TYR A 260 8.51 -24.20 -30.46
C TYR A 260 8.05 -25.64 -30.17
N LYS A 261 6.80 -25.98 -30.51
CA LYS A 261 6.39 -27.36 -30.76
C LYS A 261 6.04 -27.53 -32.23
N LYS A 262 7.07 -27.76 -33.05
CA LYS A 262 6.94 -28.48 -34.32
C LYS A 262 7.31 -29.93 -34.10
#